data_AF-A0A3C1G9C0-F1
#
_entry.id   AF-A0A3C1G9C0-F1
#
_cell.length_a   1.000
_cell.length_b   1.000
_cell.length_c   1.000
_cell.angle_alpha   90.00
_cell.angle_beta   90.00
_cell.angle_gamma   90.00
#
_symmetry.space_group_name_H-M   'P 1'
#
loop_
_entity.id
_entity.type
_entity.pdbx_description
1 polymer ?
#
loop_
_entity_poly.entity_id
_entity_poly.type
_entity_poly.pdbx_seq_one_letter_code
_entity_poly.pdbx_strand_id
1 'polypeptide(L)' 'ILVEEAGGRFTDLAGAFTIYSGTALGTNGRLHDLALAVIRGHSP' A
#
# COMPACT_ATOMS: atom_id res chain seq x y z
N ILE A 1 -3.57 6.26 -9.89
CA ILE A 1 -4.78 6.61 -10.69
C ILE A 1 -5.97 5.70 -10.35
N LEU A 2 -6.25 4.56 -11.01
CA LEU A 2 -7.50 3.78 -10.79
C LEU A 2 -7.85 3.44 -9.32
N VAL A 3 -6.87 3.03 -8.52
CA VAL A 3 -7.07 2.71 -7.08
C VAL A 3 -7.44 3.95 -6.28
N GLU A 4 -6.87 5.11 -6.61
CA GLU A 4 -7.07 6.37 -5.88
C GLU A 4 -8.37 7.04 -6.28
N GLU A 5 -8.75 6.97 -7.57
CA GLU A 5 -10.06 7.43 -8.05
C GLU A 5 -11.21 6.67 -7.37
N ALA A 6 -10.98 5.42 -6.96
CA ALA A 6 -11.92 4.62 -6.19
C ALA A 6 -11.87 4.92 -4.66
N GLY A 7 -11.11 5.93 -4.23
CA GLY A 7 -10.92 6.28 -2.82
C GLY A 7 -9.96 5.36 -2.06
N GLY A 8 -9.17 4.56 -2.77
CA GLY A 8 -8.14 3.69 -2.20
C GLY A 8 -6.81 4.40 -1.97
N ARG A 9 -5.82 3.63 -1.49
CA ARG A 9 -4.43 4.08 -1.32
C ARG A 9 -3.48 3.11 -2.01
N PHE A 10 -2.49 3.67 -2.68
CA PHE A 10 -1.45 2.97 -3.41
C PHE A 10 -0.07 3.38 -2.90
N THR A 11 0.80 2.41 -2.64
CA THR A 11 2.24 2.63 -2.38
C THR A 11 3.04 1.44 -2.87
N ASP A 12 4.36 1.53 -2.82
CA ASP A 12 5.22 0.35 -2.80
C ASP A 12 5.22 -0.34 -1.41
N LEU A 13 5.99 -1.42 -1.25
CA LEU A 13 6.10 -2.10 0.05
C LEU A 13 6.92 -1.32 1.09
N ALA A 14 7.64 -0.25 0.70
CA ALA A 14 8.26 0.71 1.61
C ALA A 14 7.29 1.82 2.08
N GLY A 15 6.09 1.87 1.51
CA GLY A 15 5.06 2.86 1.85
C GLY A 15 5.21 4.17 1.07
N ALA A 16 6.09 4.22 0.08
CA ALA A 16 6.27 5.37 -0.79
C ALA A 16 5.24 5.34 -1.92
N PHE A 17 4.69 6.51 -2.25
CA PHE A 17 3.84 6.67 -3.43
C PHE A 17 4.69 6.67 -4.70
N THR A 18 4.98 5.48 -5.22
CA THR A 18 5.82 5.29 -6.41
C THR A 18 5.45 4.02 -7.16
N ILE A 19 5.63 4.05 -8.49
CA ILE A 19 5.48 2.88 -9.36
C ILE A 19 6.83 2.30 -9.82
N TYR A 20 7.94 2.95 -9.44
CA TYR A 20 9.29 2.64 -9.96
C TYR A 20 10.05 1.62 -9.10
N SER A 21 9.48 1.14 -7.99
CA SER A 21 10.14 0.27 -7.01
C SER A 21 10.09 -1.22 -7.34
N GLY A 22 9.34 -1.62 -8.38
CA GLY A 22 9.09 -3.03 -8.71
C GLY A 22 8.13 -3.74 -7.76
N THR A 23 7.55 -3.03 -6.77
CA THR A 23 6.54 -3.57 -5.85
C THR A 23 5.36 -2.62 -5.74
N ALA A 24 4.18 -3.15 -5.40
CA ALA A 24 2.97 -2.35 -5.32
C ALA A 24 1.99 -2.95 -4.31
N LEU A 25 1.30 -2.08 -3.58
CA LEU A 25 0.21 -2.39 -2.68
C LEU A 25 -0.93 -1.38 -2.88
N GLY A 26 -2.07 -1.87 -3.37
CA GLY A 26 -3.32 -1.12 -3.44
C GLY A 26 -4.31 -1.60 -2.38
N THR A 27 -4.98 -0.68 -1.69
CA THR A 27 -5.95 -1.00 -0.61
C THR A 27 -7.11 -0.01 -0.59
N ASN A 28 -8.12 -0.24 0.26
CA ASN A 28 -9.20 0.71 0.57
C ASN A 28 -8.78 1.95 1.39
N GLY A 29 -7.48 2.19 1.55
CA GLY A 29 -6.92 3.27 2.36
C GLY A 29 -6.91 2.97 3.86
N ARG A 30 -8.03 2.50 4.42
CA ARG A 30 -8.21 2.28 5.87
C ARG A 30 -7.28 1.22 6.46
N LEU A 31 -6.99 0.17 5.69
CA LEU A 31 -6.17 -0.97 6.13
C LEU A 31 -4.72 -0.90 5.65
N HIS A 32 -4.33 0.19 4.99
CA HIS A 32 -3.08 0.24 4.24
C HIS A 32 -1.85 0.02 5.13
N ASP A 33 -1.78 0.73 6.27
CA ASP A 33 -0.63 0.64 7.16
C ASP A 33 -0.57 -0.71 7.88
N LEU A 34 -1.72 -1.30 8.24
CA LEU A 34 -1.79 -2.65 8.82
C LEU A 34 -1.32 -3.71 7.81
N ALA A 35 -1.76 -3.61 6.55
CA ALA A 35 -1.34 -4.51 5.50
C ALA A 35 0.18 -4.42 5.26
N LEU A 36 0.74 -3.20 5.26
CA LEU A 36 2.19 -3.00 5.17
C LEU A 36 2.93 -3.65 6.36
N ALA A 37 2.42 -3.50 7.58
CA ALA A 37 3.02 -4.13 8.76
C ALA A 37 3.06 -5.66 8.62
N VAL A 38 1.94 -6.29 8.25
CA VAL A 38 1.84 -7.75 8.06
C VAL A 38 2.79 -8.23 6.96
N ILE A 39 2.80 -7.56 5.79
CA ILE A 39 3.66 -7.95 4.67
C ILE A 39 5.15 -7.83 5.03
N ARG A 40 5.52 -6.83 5.84
CA ARG A 40 6.89 -6.64 6.34
C ARG A 40 7.26 -7.61 7.47
N GLY A 41 6.39 -8.54 7.84
CA GLY A 41 6.63 -9.48 8.93
C GLY A 41 6.54 -8.87 10.33
N HIS A 42 5.89 -7.71 10.47
CA HIS A 42 5.55 -7.17 11.78
C HIS A 42 4.19 -7.75 12.18
N SER A 43 4.19 -8.71 13.12
CA SER A 43 2.96 -9.09 13.81
C SER A 43 2.50 -7.92 14.69
N PRO A 44 1.21 -7.55 14.66
CA PRO A 44 0.66 -6.45 15.46
C PRO A 44 0.77 -6.72 16.96
#